data_AF-M4WWH5-F1
#
_entry.id   AF-M4WWH5-F1
#
_cell.length_a   1.000
_cell.length_b   1.000
_cell.length_c   1.000
_cell.angle_alpha   90.00
_cell.angle_beta   90.00
_cell.angle_gamma   90.00
#
_symmetry.space_group_name_H-M   'P 1'
#
loop_
_entity.id
_entity.type
_entity.pdbx_description
1 polymer ?
#
loop_
_entity_poly.entity_id
_entity_poly.type
_entity_poly.pdbx_seq_one_letter_code
_entity_poly.pdbx_strand_id
1 'polypeptide(L)'
;MARTWGGGSQTCCVSLPTKWRPGLKVVIEWEKDPNVGASRFWKEPPFSDAWNQRMEEHRSHYTRHRAVVELPPYDKVGAVVVHFFPCDQVKVIATL
;
A
#
# COMPACT_ATOMS: atom_id res chain seq x y z
N MET A 1 -2.57 -4.65 -14.20
CA MET A 1 -2.35 -5.50 -13.01
C MET A 1 -0.86 -5.53 -12.71
N ALA A 2 -0.36 -4.64 -11.85
CA ALA A 2 1.02 -4.75 -11.38
C ALA A 2 1.06 -5.79 -10.26
N ARG A 3 1.82 -6.87 -10.45
CA ARG A 3 2.10 -7.87 -9.42
C ARG A 3 3.49 -7.59 -8.85
N THR A 4 3.59 -7.22 -7.58
CA THR A 4 4.85 -7.25 -6.84
C THR A 4 4.97 -8.60 -6.14
N TRP A 5 6.10 -9.28 -6.34
CA TRP A 5 6.48 -10.48 -5.59
C TRP A 5 7.04 -10.04 -4.22
N GLY A 6 6.31 -10.35 -3.16
CA GLY A 6 6.65 -10.01 -1.77
C GLY A 6 5.37 -9.95 -0.94
N GLY A 7 5.31 -10.72 0.15
CA GLY A 7 4.10 -10.96 0.95
C GLY A 7 3.42 -9.67 1.40
N GLY A 8 2.35 -9.30 0.68
CA GLY A 8 1.58 -8.07 0.84
C GLY A 8 0.87 -7.80 -0.49
N SER A 9 -0.40 -8.18 -0.61
CA SER A 9 -1.19 -7.86 -1.81
C SER A 9 -1.45 -6.35 -1.84
N GLN A 10 -0.63 -5.60 -2.58
CA GLN A 10 -0.89 -4.21 -2.89
C GLN A 10 -1.72 -4.16 -4.19
N THR A 11 -3.04 -4.05 -4.09
CA THR A 11 -3.89 -3.82 -5.26
C THR A 11 -3.85 -2.33 -5.61
N CYS A 12 -2.89 -1.94 -6.45
CA CYS A 12 -2.78 -0.57 -6.94
C CYS A 12 -3.65 -0.40 -8.20
N CYS A 13 -4.81 0.25 -8.05
CA CYS A 13 -5.64 0.75 -9.15
C CYS A 13 -5.63 2.28 -9.08
N VAL A 14 -4.74 2.94 -9.81
CA VAL A 14 -4.65 4.41 -9.85
C VAL A 14 -5.16 4.90 -11.20
N SER A 15 -6.17 5.77 -11.18
CA SER A 15 -6.67 6.47 -12.36
C SER A 15 -5.90 7.78 -12.53
N LEU A 16 -4.88 7.77 -13.40
CA LEU A 16 -4.16 8.98 -13.77
C LEU A 16 -4.71 9.58 -15.06
N PRO A 17 -4.78 10.92 -15.18
CA PRO A 17 -5.14 11.55 -16.44
C PRO A 17 -4.08 11.28 -17.52
N THR A 18 -4.48 11.17 -18.78
CA THR A 18 -3.55 10.91 -19.90
C THR A 18 -2.49 12.00 -20.04
N LYS A 19 -2.85 13.26 -19.76
CA LYS A 19 -1.94 14.40 -19.76
C LYS A 19 -1.81 14.95 -18.35
N TRP A 20 -0.59 15.12 -17.89
CA TRP A 20 -0.30 15.81 -16.64
C TRP A 20 -0.71 17.29 -16.71
N ARG A 21 -1.01 17.88 -15.55
CA ARG A 21 -1.25 19.32 -15.39
C ARG A 21 -0.73 19.81 -14.03
N PRO A 22 -0.32 21.08 -13.90
CA PRO A 22 0.08 21.65 -12.62
C PRO A 22 -0.99 21.48 -11.54
N GLY A 23 -0.56 21.16 -10.32
CA GLY A 23 -1.45 20.94 -9.18
C GLY A 23 -2.14 19.58 -9.16
N LEU A 24 -1.77 18.64 -10.04
CA LEU A 24 -2.26 17.26 -9.98
C LEU A 24 -1.80 16.59 -8.67
N LYS A 25 -2.76 16.15 -7.86
CA LYS A 25 -2.53 15.46 -6.58
C LYS A 25 -3.14 14.08 -6.61
N VAL A 26 -2.53 13.15 -5.89
CA VAL A 26 -3.07 11.81 -5.66
C VAL A 26 -3.26 11.58 -4.17
N VAL A 27 -4.29 10.81 -3.83
CA VAL A 27 -4.55 10.36 -2.46
C VAL A 27 -3.98 8.97 -2.32
N ILE A 28 -3.07 8.78 -1.36
CA ILE A 28 -2.50 7.48 -1.01
C ILE A 28 -3.01 7.10 0.37
N GLU A 29 -3.61 5.92 0.45
CA GLU A 29 -4.07 5.31 1.70
C GLU A 29 -3.33 3.98 1.88
N TRP A 30 -2.84 3.72 3.08
CA TRP A 30 -2.13 2.49 3.40
C TRP A 30 -2.36 2.07 4.85
N GLU A 31 -2.15 0.79 5.12
CA GLU A 31 -2.18 0.21 6.46
C GLU A 31 -0.77 -0.23 6.85
N LYS A 32 -0.42 -0.07 8.13
CA LYS A 32 0.81 -0.62 8.71
C LYS A 32 0.47 -1.68 9.75
N ASP A 33 1.00 -2.87 9.51
CA ASP A 33 1.06 -3.94 10.50
C ASP A 33 2.21 -3.66 11.48
N PRO A 34 1.95 -3.54 12.80
CA PRO A 34 2.99 -3.30 13.78
C PRO A 34 3.92 -4.51 14.01
N ASN A 35 3.52 -5.71 13.61
CA ASN A 35 4.30 -6.94 13.77
C ASN A 35 4.21 -7.82 12.50
N VAL A 36 4.81 -7.30 11.43
CA VAL A 36 4.84 -7.95 10.11
C VAL A 36 5.38 -9.38 10.22
N GLY A 37 4.58 -10.34 9.76
CA GLY A 37 4.98 -11.74 9.71
C GLY A 37 4.80 -12.52 11.01
N ALA A 38 4.15 -11.92 12.03
CA ALA A 38 3.81 -12.60 13.29
C ALA A 38 3.12 -13.95 13.06
N SER A 39 2.26 -14.05 12.04
CA SER A 39 1.51 -15.26 11.70
C SER A 39 2.36 -16.49 11.39
N ARG A 40 3.65 -16.33 11.08
CA ARG A 40 4.60 -17.44 10.88
C ARG A 40 4.91 -18.22 12.16
N PHE A 41 4.68 -17.60 13.31
CA PHE A 41 5.01 -18.17 14.63
C PHE A 41 3.77 -18.58 15.43
N TRP A 42 2.58 -18.43 14.83
CA TRP A 42 1.33 -18.82 15.47
C TRP A 42 1.20 -20.35 15.46
N LYS A 43 0.56 -20.89 16.50
CA LYS A 43 0.41 -22.35 16.69
C LYS A 43 -0.81 -22.89 15.94
N GLU A 44 -1.78 -22.00 15.73
CA GLU A 44 -3.03 -22.27 15.05
C GLU A 44 -2.77 -22.62 13.57
N PRO A 45 -3.35 -23.70 13.04
CA PRO A 45 -3.21 -24.04 11.62
C PRO A 45 -3.70 -22.89 10.74
N PRO A 46 -2.96 -22.51 9.69
CA PRO A 46 -3.38 -21.45 8.77
C PRO A 46 -4.81 -21.65 8.27
N PHE A 47 -5.60 -20.57 8.28
CA PHE A 47 -7.00 -20.52 7.84
C PHE A 47 -8.02 -21.32 8.68
N SER A 48 -7.63 -21.90 9.81
CA SER A 48 -8.58 -22.40 10.81
C SER A 48 -9.35 -21.26 11.49
N ASP A 49 -10.48 -21.57 12.14
CA ASP A 49 -11.27 -20.56 12.86
C ASP A 49 -10.45 -19.81 13.92
N ALA A 50 -9.65 -20.55 14.70
CA ALA A 50 -8.75 -19.96 15.69
C ALA A 50 -7.69 -19.05 15.05
N TRP A 51 -7.15 -19.45 13.89
CA TRP A 51 -6.20 -18.62 13.15
C TRP A 51 -6.87 -17.36 12.57
N ASN A 52 -8.10 -17.46 12.07
CA ASN A 52 -8.86 -16.34 11.54
C ASN A 52 -9.22 -15.33 12.63
N GLN A 53 -9.66 -15.80 13.80
CA GLN A 53 -9.93 -14.95 14.96
C GLN A 53 -8.67 -14.21 15.40
N ARG A 54 -7.54 -14.91 15.52
CA ARG A 54 -6.25 -14.28 15.85
C ARG A 54 -5.77 -13.29 14.79
N MET A 55 -6.00 -13.59 13.50
CA MET A 55 -5.74 -12.64 12.42
C MET A 55 -6.59 -11.37 12.54
N GLU A 56 -7.85 -11.50 12.94
CA GLU A 56 -8.74 -10.36 13.15
C GLU A 56 -8.27 -9.49 14.32
N GLU A 57 -7.93 -10.10 15.45
CA GLU A 57 -7.30 -9.42 16.58
C GLU A 57 -5.99 -8.72 16.17
N HIS A 58 -5.10 -9.42 15.44
CA HIS A 58 -3.85 -8.85 14.93
C HIS A 58 -4.09 -7.64 14.01
N ARG A 59 -5.07 -7.73 13.10
CA ARG A 59 -5.48 -6.63 12.21
C ARG A 59 -6.09 -5.46 12.96
N SER A 60 -6.70 -5.67 14.13
CA SER A 60 -7.23 -4.58 14.95
C SER A 60 -6.15 -3.60 15.43
N HIS A 61 -4.89 -4.04 15.45
CA HIS A 61 -3.73 -3.21 15.80
C HIS A 61 -3.11 -2.49 14.60
N TYR A 62 -3.64 -2.67 13.38
CA TYR A 62 -3.11 -2.00 12.21
C TYR A 62 -3.39 -0.51 12.28
N THR A 63 -2.41 0.29 11.90
CA THR A 63 -2.59 1.75 11.79
C THR A 63 -2.92 2.11 10.35
N ARG A 64 -3.92 2.96 10.17
CA ARG A 64 -4.33 3.49 8.87
C ARG A 64 -3.72 4.86 8.66
N HIS A 65 -3.23 5.09 7.46
CA HIS A 65 -2.53 6.31 7.09
C HIS A 65 -3.04 6.84 5.77
N ARG A 66 -2.97 8.16 5.62
CA ARG A 66 -3.44 8.86 4.42
C ARG A 66 -2.54 10.05 4.13
N ALA A 67 -2.14 10.19 2.88
CA ALA A 67 -1.38 11.32 2.40
C ALA A 67 -1.95 11.85 1.09
N VAL A 68 -1.97 13.17 0.94
CA VAL A 68 -2.23 13.84 -0.34
C VAL A 68 -0.89 14.33 -0.85
N VAL A 69 -0.44 13.76 -1.96
CA VAL A 69 0.88 14.04 -2.52
C VAL A 69 0.75 14.62 -3.92
N GLU A 70 1.58 15.62 -4.20
CA GLU A 70 1.69 16.16 -5.55
C GLU A 70 2.35 15.13 -6.45
N LEU A 71 1.75 14.91 -7.62
CA LEU A 71 2.27 14.02 -8.61
C LEU A 71 3.21 14.81 -9.53
N PRO A 72 4.51 14.50 -9.59
CA PRO A 72 5.43 15.16 -10.50
C PRO A 72 4.98 15.02 -11.97
N PRO A 73 5.44 15.91 -12.87
CA PRO A 73 5.16 15.82 -14.29
C PRO A 73 5.48 14.46 -14.89
N TYR A 74 4.60 13.98 -15.78
CA TYR A 74 4.81 12.78 -16.58
C TYR A 74 4.28 12.98 -18.01
N ASP A 75 4.98 12.37 -18.97
CA ASP A 75 4.64 12.47 -20.39
C ASP A 75 3.72 11.33 -20.86
N LYS A 76 3.88 10.14 -20.27
CA LYS A 76 3.09 8.94 -20.57
C LYS A 76 2.68 8.27 -19.26
N VAL A 77 1.48 7.68 -19.26
CA VAL A 77 0.99 6.91 -18.12
C VAL A 77 1.57 5.50 -18.23
N GLY A 78 2.66 5.23 -17.51
CA GLY A 78 3.22 3.89 -17.30
C GLY A 78 2.87 3.37 -15.91
N ALA A 79 3.86 2.80 -15.21
CA ALA A 79 3.66 2.31 -13.84
C ALA A 79 3.63 3.45 -12.83
N VAL A 80 2.83 3.30 -11.76
CA VAL A 80 2.85 4.20 -10.61
C VAL A 80 3.69 3.55 -9.51
N VAL A 81 4.74 4.24 -9.09
CA VAL A 81 5.63 3.78 -8.02
C VAL A 81 5.42 4.65 -6.79
N VAL A 82 5.08 4.02 -5.68
CA VAL A 82 4.87 4.65 -4.38
C VAL A 82 6.03 4.29 -3.46
N HIS A 83 6.74 5.30 -2.96
CA HIS A 83 7.84 5.15 -2.02
C HIS A 83 7.36 5.53 -0.62
N PHE A 84 7.44 4.58 0.32
CA PHE A 84 7.16 4.81 1.74
C PHE A 84 8.46 5.06 2.49
N PHE A 85 8.53 6.18 3.21
CA PHE A 85 9.68 6.60 4.00
C PHE A 85 9.36 6.50 5.50
N PRO A 86 10.38 6.62 6.37
CA PRO A 86 10.16 6.80 7.81
C PRO A 86 9.22 7.97 8.12
N CYS A 87 8.54 7.91 9.27
CA CYS A 87 7.61 8.95 9.73
C CYS A 87 6.43 9.23 8.78
N ASP A 88 5.93 8.21 8.09
CA ASP A 88 4.72 8.28 7.24
C ASP A 88 4.83 9.23 6.05
N GLN A 89 6.06 9.51 5.61
CA GLN A 89 6.32 10.26 4.40
C GLN A 89 6.15 9.38 3.16
N VAL A 90 5.50 9.91 2.13
CA VAL A 90 5.23 9.19 0.87
C VAL A 90 5.63 10.04 -0.32
N LYS A 91 6.25 9.42 -1.33
CA LYS A 91 6.47 10.04 -2.65
C LYS A 91 5.92 9.13 -3.74
N VAL A 92 5.32 9.76 -4.75
CA VAL A 92 4.74 9.05 -5.89
C VAL A 92 5.39 9.54 -7.16
N ILE A 93 5.77 8.61 -8.03
CA ILE A 93 6.24 8.90 -9.38
C ILE A 93 5.48 8.03 -10.38
N ALA A 94 5.19 8.60 -11.55
CA ALA A 94 4.75 7.82 -12.70
C ALA A 94 5.99 7.55 -13.58
N THR A 95 6.24 6.29 -13.89
CA THR A 95 7.29 5.90 -14.83
C THR A 95 6.73 5.84 -16.24
N LEU A 96 7.65 5.84 -17.21
CA LEU A 96 7.35 5.53 -18.60
C LEU A 96 6.91 4.07 -18.78
#